data_AF-A0A847HCJ5-F1
#
_entry.id   AF-A0A847HCJ5-F1
#
_cell.length_a   1.000
_cell.length_b   1.000
_cell.length_c   1.000
_cell.angle_alpha   90.00
_cell.angle_beta   90.00
_cell.angle_gamma   90.00
#
_symmetry.space_group_name_H-M   'P 1'
#
loop_
_entity.id
_entity.type
_entity.pdbx_description
1 polymer ?
#
loop_
_entity_poly.entity_id
_entity_poly.type
_entity_poly.pdbx_seq_one_letter_code
_entity_poly.pdbx_strand_id
1 'polypeptide(L)'
;MPTEGARRAGRVVDLTAARARRQRQLRTVIIRAANVRADAEVHRHIGVNDALHLADLHDVLVTSFGFQEERGATPWHFSALDDREHRLDAADELHLHLSEEGDSIAYHFGLWDIIITTVESYPRDSGTPRALCVGGSGAFGEADFDLAAINAELTGTSTIREVLAATTPAVRGIIDRSGIFDFVPLLQALDLMRDVELPREVAEVLAGLPVETDPPARDAFWSVVLGLACMSDDLLGDHVLETTMAALGWEDDDGTPLTSARIRELCGRSLTRLADVGGYGPEALSPVDRLDLYRGLLRG
;
A
#
# COMPACT_ATOMS: atom_id res chain seq x y z
N MET A 1 31.83 -66.63 -13.94
CA MET A 1 30.89 -65.65 -14.52
C MET A 1 29.48 -65.95 -14.03
N PRO A 2 28.98 -65.26 -12.98
CA PRO A 2 27.56 -65.14 -12.73
C PRO A 2 27.08 -63.69 -12.94
N THR A 3 25.85 -63.58 -13.44
CA THR A 3 25.13 -62.40 -13.91
C THR A 3 24.64 -61.49 -12.77
N GLU A 4 24.97 -60.21 -12.81
CA GLU A 4 24.39 -59.14 -11.98
C GLU A 4 22.97 -58.80 -12.43
N GLY A 5 21.98 -59.29 -11.68
CA GLY A 5 20.61 -58.79 -11.76
C GLY A 5 20.46 -57.51 -10.94
N ALA A 6 20.78 -56.36 -11.53
CA ALA A 6 20.53 -55.07 -10.92
C ALA A 6 19.02 -54.81 -10.81
N ARG A 7 18.51 -54.82 -9.58
CA ARG A 7 17.15 -54.39 -9.22
C ARG A 7 16.94 -52.95 -9.70
N ARG A 8 16.05 -52.76 -10.66
CA ARG A 8 15.52 -51.46 -11.07
C ARG A 8 14.64 -50.93 -9.93
N ALA A 9 15.26 -50.25 -8.97
CA ALA A 9 14.53 -49.53 -7.93
C ALA A 9 13.73 -48.41 -8.61
N GLY A 10 12.40 -48.55 -8.62
CA GLY A 10 11.50 -47.48 -9.05
C GLY A 10 11.79 -46.24 -8.21
N ARG A 11 12.11 -45.13 -8.88
CA ARG A 11 12.29 -43.83 -8.25
C ARG A 11 10.94 -43.42 -7.67
N VAL A 12 10.73 -43.70 -6.37
CA VAL A 12 9.58 -43.23 -5.61
C VAL A 12 9.68 -41.71 -5.57
N VAL A 13 8.91 -41.05 -6.43
CA VAL A 13 8.75 -39.59 -6.37
C VAL A 13 7.84 -39.33 -5.19
N ASP A 14 8.40 -38.73 -4.14
CA ASP A 14 7.63 -38.23 -3.02
C ASP A 14 6.71 -37.10 -3.52
N LEU A 15 5.45 -37.44 -3.75
CA LEU A 15 4.39 -36.52 -4.20
C LEU A 15 4.14 -35.41 -3.17
N THR A 16 4.51 -35.61 -1.91
CA THR A 16 4.41 -34.64 -0.83
C THR A 16 5.54 -33.62 -0.92
N ALA A 17 6.77 -34.07 -1.15
CA ALA A 17 7.91 -33.18 -1.45
C ALA A 17 7.76 -32.47 -2.81
N ALA A 18 7.14 -33.11 -3.80
CA ALA A 18 6.80 -32.49 -5.09
C ALA A 18 5.65 -31.48 -4.97
N ARG A 19 4.71 -31.66 -4.03
CA ARG A 19 3.66 -30.67 -3.69
C ARG A 19 4.20 -29.52 -2.84
N ALA A 20 5.13 -29.80 -1.92
CA ALA A 20 5.82 -28.78 -1.11
C ALA A 20 6.74 -27.89 -1.97
N ARG A 21 7.42 -28.45 -2.98
CA ARG A 21 8.10 -27.66 -4.04
C ARG A 21 7.15 -26.83 -4.90
N ARG A 22 5.84 -27.12 -4.86
CA ARG A 22 4.81 -26.48 -5.68
C ARG A 22 4.07 -25.34 -4.97
N GLN A 23 4.24 -25.18 -3.66
CA GLN A 23 3.76 -24.00 -2.95
C GLN A 23 4.83 -22.92 -3.01
N ARG A 24 5.00 -22.34 -4.20
CA ARG A 24 5.79 -21.14 -4.40
C ARG A 24 5.23 -20.05 -3.46
N GLN A 25 6.09 -19.49 -2.61
CA GLN A 25 5.72 -18.33 -1.80
C GLN A 25 5.49 -17.15 -2.74
N LEU A 26 4.29 -16.56 -2.71
CA LEU A 26 3.99 -15.35 -3.47
C LEU A 26 4.99 -14.25 -3.11
N ARG A 27 5.38 -13.45 -4.09
CA ARG A 27 6.28 -12.32 -3.88
C ARG A 27 5.65 -11.04 -4.40
N THR A 28 6.10 -9.94 -3.82
CA THR A 28 5.91 -8.62 -4.40
C THR A 28 7.16 -8.31 -5.19
N VAL A 29 6.98 -7.98 -6.47
CA VAL A 29 8.05 -7.58 -7.37
C VAL A 29 7.94 -6.09 -7.61
N ILE A 30 9.02 -5.36 -7.35
CA ILE A 30 9.15 -3.96 -7.72
C ILE A 30 9.68 -3.92 -9.15
N ILE A 31 8.85 -3.43 -10.05
CA ILE A 31 9.22 -3.22 -11.45
C ILE A 31 9.45 -1.74 -11.71
N ARG A 32 10.42 -1.44 -12.57
CA ARG A 32 10.61 -0.15 -13.20
C ARG A 32 10.14 -0.26 -14.64
N ALA A 33 9.06 0.43 -14.98
CA ALA A 33 8.60 0.58 -16.35
C ALA A 33 9.08 1.94 -16.88
N ALA A 34 9.86 1.97 -17.96
CA ALA A 34 10.45 3.19 -18.48
C ALA A 34 10.33 3.32 -20.00
N ASN A 35 10.04 4.53 -20.45
CA ASN A 35 10.12 4.96 -21.83
C ASN A 35 11.19 6.04 -21.93
N VAL A 36 12.31 5.72 -22.58
CA VAL A 36 13.41 6.66 -22.79
C VAL A 36 13.34 7.20 -24.21
N ARG A 37 13.26 8.52 -24.35
CA ARG A 37 13.33 9.25 -25.62
C ARG A 37 14.58 10.12 -25.65
N ALA A 38 14.89 10.69 -26.81
CA ALA A 38 16.07 11.53 -26.97
C ALA A 38 16.05 12.82 -26.13
N ASP A 39 14.86 13.28 -25.75
CA ASP A 39 14.58 14.57 -25.10
C ASP A 39 13.92 14.44 -23.72
N ALA A 40 13.39 13.26 -23.38
CA ALA A 40 12.71 13.01 -22.11
C ALA A 40 12.75 11.54 -21.71
N GLU A 41 12.72 11.28 -20.40
CA GLU A 41 12.51 9.95 -19.84
C GLU A 41 11.26 9.98 -18.96
N VAL A 42 10.35 9.03 -19.21
CA VAL A 42 9.23 8.76 -18.33
C VAL A 42 9.42 7.41 -17.70
N HIS A 43 9.25 7.32 -16.38
CA HIS A 43 9.27 6.03 -15.71
C HIS A 43 8.28 5.93 -14.56
N ARG A 44 7.93 4.69 -14.20
CA ARG A 44 7.09 4.32 -13.07
C ARG A 44 7.75 3.18 -12.31
N HIS A 45 7.80 3.29 -10.99
CA HIS A 45 8.14 2.19 -10.07
C HIS A 45 6.84 1.65 -9.51
N ILE A 46 6.58 0.37 -9.71
CA ILE A 46 5.31 -0.27 -9.37
C ILE A 46 5.61 -1.55 -8.62
N GLY A 47 5.03 -1.71 -7.43
CA GLY A 47 5.00 -2.98 -6.73
C GLY A 47 3.82 -3.80 -7.23
N VAL A 48 4.06 -5.03 -7.69
CA VAL A 48 3.03 -5.93 -8.22
C VAL A 48 3.10 -7.30 -7.56
N ASN A 49 1.94 -7.95 -7.41
CA ASN A 49 1.88 -9.37 -7.08
C ASN A 49 2.40 -10.17 -8.28
N ASP A 50 3.41 -11.01 -8.06
CA ASP A 50 4.03 -11.79 -9.13
C ASP A 50 3.18 -12.94 -9.68
N ALA A 51 2.05 -13.24 -9.03
CA ALA A 51 1.02 -14.13 -9.54
C ALA A 51 -0.03 -13.43 -10.41
N LEU A 52 0.11 -12.12 -10.66
CA LEU A 52 -0.67 -11.46 -11.71
C LEU A 52 -0.29 -12.01 -13.08
N HIS A 53 -1.21 -11.94 -14.04
CA HIS A 53 -0.88 -12.24 -15.42
C HIS A 53 -0.33 -11.01 -16.13
N LEU A 54 0.37 -11.19 -17.27
CA LEU A 54 0.79 -10.08 -18.11
C LEU A 54 -0.39 -9.22 -18.59
N ALA A 55 -1.58 -9.81 -18.79
CA ALA A 55 -2.81 -9.06 -19.06
C ALA A 55 -3.23 -8.16 -17.89
N ASP A 56 -3.08 -8.61 -16.65
CA ASP A 56 -3.34 -7.76 -15.47
C ASP A 56 -2.31 -6.62 -15.38
N LEU A 57 -1.05 -6.90 -15.73
CA LEU A 57 -0.01 -5.88 -15.77
C LEU A 57 -0.25 -4.84 -16.87
N HIS A 58 -0.83 -5.21 -18.01
CA HIS A 58 -1.29 -4.25 -19.02
C HIS A 58 -2.22 -3.21 -18.41
N ASP A 59 -3.24 -3.63 -17.66
CA ASP A 59 -4.19 -2.71 -17.02
C ASP A 59 -3.50 -1.78 -16.02
N VAL A 60 -2.56 -2.32 -15.24
CA VAL A 60 -1.74 -1.56 -14.29
C VAL A 60 -0.89 -0.50 -15.00
N LEU A 61 -0.26 -0.85 -16.12
CA LEU A 61 0.56 0.08 -16.90
C LEU A 61 -0.30 1.15 -17.56
N VAL A 62 -1.45 0.80 -18.12
CA VAL A 62 -2.39 1.76 -18.70
C VAL A 62 -2.83 2.80 -17.66
N THR A 63 -3.14 2.37 -16.44
CA THR A 63 -3.42 3.30 -15.33
C THR A 63 -2.19 4.13 -14.95
N SER A 64 -1.04 3.50 -14.75
CA SER A 64 0.17 4.19 -14.27
C SER A 64 0.73 5.23 -15.26
N PHE A 65 0.51 5.02 -16.57
CA PHE A 65 0.95 5.93 -17.62
C PHE A 65 -0.17 6.85 -18.14
N GLY A 66 -1.41 6.69 -17.67
CA GLY A 66 -2.54 7.55 -18.04
C GLY A 66 -3.12 7.28 -19.43
N PHE A 67 -2.95 6.08 -19.99
CA PHE A 67 -3.45 5.71 -21.34
C PHE A 67 -4.97 5.39 -21.38
N GLN A 68 -5.74 6.02 -20.51
CA GLN A 68 -7.14 5.66 -20.22
C GLN A 68 -8.07 5.88 -21.42
N GLU A 69 -7.89 7.00 -22.12
CA GLU A 69 -8.71 7.35 -23.29
C GLU A 69 -8.53 6.37 -24.46
N GLU A 70 -7.42 5.60 -24.45
CA GLU A 70 -7.04 4.66 -25.50
C GLU A 70 -7.35 3.20 -25.13
N ARG A 71 -7.92 2.95 -23.93
CA ARG A 71 -8.29 1.60 -23.46
C ARG A 71 -9.21 0.90 -24.46
N GLY A 72 -8.80 -0.29 -24.91
CA GLY A 72 -9.61 -1.20 -25.74
C GLY A 72 -9.52 -0.98 -27.26
N ALA A 73 -9.03 0.17 -27.74
CA ALA A 73 -8.84 0.41 -29.18
C ALA A 73 -7.38 0.20 -29.62
N THR A 74 -6.42 0.38 -28.71
CA THR A 74 -4.99 0.34 -29.02
C THR A 74 -4.43 -1.08 -28.92
N PRO A 75 -3.75 -1.59 -29.96
CA PRO A 75 -3.10 -2.89 -29.90
C PRO A 75 -1.94 -2.87 -28.91
N TRP A 76 -1.81 -3.95 -28.14
CA TRP A 76 -0.73 -4.12 -27.17
C TRP A 76 -0.22 -5.55 -27.13
N HIS A 77 1.02 -5.72 -26.69
CA HIS A 77 1.61 -7.03 -26.38
C HIS A 77 2.87 -6.86 -25.53
N PHE A 78 3.36 -7.97 -24.96
CA PHE A 78 4.69 -8.06 -24.36
C PHE A 78 5.61 -8.90 -25.25
N SER A 79 6.92 -8.65 -25.19
CA SER A 79 7.94 -9.46 -25.84
C SER A 79 9.16 -9.62 -24.93
N ALA A 80 10.03 -10.58 -25.26
CA ALA A 80 11.39 -10.58 -24.73
C ALA A 80 12.12 -9.28 -25.14
N LEU A 81 13.06 -8.81 -24.32
CA LEU A 81 13.78 -7.57 -24.58
C LEU A 81 14.70 -7.65 -25.82
N ASP A 82 15.24 -8.84 -26.09
CA ASP A 82 16.17 -9.12 -27.18
C ASP A 82 15.49 -9.63 -28.47
N ASP A 83 14.21 -10.02 -28.39
CA ASP A 83 13.42 -10.49 -29.53
C ASP A 83 11.98 -9.92 -29.50
N ARG A 84 11.81 -8.80 -30.21
CA ARG A 84 10.52 -8.10 -30.35
C ARG A 84 9.43 -8.95 -31.05
N GLU A 85 9.84 -9.87 -31.92
CA GLU A 85 8.89 -10.73 -32.65
C GLU A 85 8.40 -11.90 -31.77
N HIS A 86 9.17 -12.25 -30.73
CA HIS A 86 8.79 -13.25 -29.74
C HIS A 86 7.80 -12.68 -28.71
N ARG A 87 6.52 -12.72 -29.06
CA ARG A 87 5.44 -12.32 -28.16
C ARG A 87 5.27 -13.28 -26.99
N LEU A 88 5.21 -12.73 -25.79
CA LEU A 88 4.89 -13.46 -24.57
C LEU A 88 3.37 -13.68 -24.48
N ASP A 89 2.94 -14.78 -23.84
CA ASP A 89 1.51 -15.04 -23.65
C ASP A 89 0.97 -14.09 -22.58
N ALA A 90 -0.10 -13.35 -22.90
CA ALA A 90 -0.74 -12.44 -21.95
C ALA A 90 -1.30 -13.18 -20.71
N ALA A 91 -1.54 -14.49 -20.82
CA ALA A 91 -1.95 -15.36 -19.72
C ALA A 91 -0.77 -15.92 -18.90
N ASP A 92 0.48 -15.55 -19.19
CA ASP A 92 1.60 -15.91 -18.35
C ASP A 92 1.59 -15.10 -17.05
N GLU A 93 1.87 -15.77 -15.93
CA GLU A 93 2.10 -15.10 -14.65
C GLU A 93 3.43 -14.33 -14.67
N LEU A 94 3.47 -13.18 -14.00
CA LEU A 94 4.64 -12.29 -14.02
C LEU A 94 5.92 -12.98 -13.58
N HIS A 95 5.84 -13.87 -12.60
CA HIS A 95 7.02 -14.59 -12.10
C HIS A 95 7.73 -15.47 -13.13
N LEU A 96 7.11 -15.76 -14.28
CA LEU A 96 7.76 -16.49 -15.37
C LEU A 96 8.76 -15.61 -16.13
N HIS A 97 8.61 -14.28 -16.05
CA HIS A 97 9.33 -13.30 -16.87
C HIS A 97 10.02 -12.20 -16.05
N LEU A 98 9.54 -11.93 -14.83
CA LEU A 98 9.94 -10.83 -13.95
C LEU A 98 10.02 -11.33 -12.51
N SER A 99 11.02 -12.15 -12.19
CA SER A 99 11.16 -12.76 -10.85
C SER A 99 12.39 -12.28 -10.11
N GLU A 100 13.53 -12.23 -10.79
CA GLU A 100 14.83 -11.86 -10.25
C GLU A 100 15.21 -10.43 -10.64
N GLU A 101 16.04 -9.78 -9.81
CA GLU A 101 16.58 -8.46 -10.11
C GLU A 101 17.31 -8.47 -11.47
N GLY A 102 16.97 -7.51 -12.32
CA GLY A 102 17.50 -7.39 -13.68
C GLY A 102 16.67 -8.07 -14.77
N ASP A 103 15.75 -9.00 -14.42
CA ASP A 103 14.82 -9.58 -15.38
C ASP A 103 14.07 -8.48 -16.12
N SER A 104 14.00 -8.57 -17.45
CA SER A 104 13.44 -7.49 -18.26
C SER A 104 12.65 -7.99 -19.46
N ILE A 105 11.52 -7.33 -19.72
CA ILE A 105 10.67 -7.53 -20.90
C ILE A 105 10.31 -6.19 -21.53
N ALA A 106 9.85 -6.22 -22.77
CA ALA A 106 9.31 -5.04 -23.43
C ALA A 106 7.78 -5.10 -23.43
N TYR A 107 7.16 -3.96 -23.16
CA TYR A 107 5.73 -3.74 -23.31
C TYR A 107 5.48 -2.76 -24.45
N HIS A 108 4.63 -3.18 -25.38
CA HIS A 108 4.28 -2.42 -26.57
C HIS A 108 2.83 -1.97 -26.47
N PHE A 109 2.58 -0.67 -26.57
CA PHE A 109 1.24 -0.09 -26.56
C PHE A 109 1.12 0.92 -27.71
N GLY A 110 0.46 0.51 -28.79
CA GLY A 110 0.42 1.31 -30.01
C GLY A 110 1.83 1.55 -30.58
N LEU A 111 2.26 2.82 -30.56
CA LEU A 111 3.60 3.23 -31.01
C LEU A 111 4.62 3.33 -29.87
N TRP A 112 4.20 3.09 -28.63
CA TRP A 112 5.04 3.22 -27.45
C TRP A 112 5.70 1.91 -27.07
N ASP A 113 7.01 1.96 -26.86
CA ASP A 113 7.82 0.86 -26.36
C ASP A 113 8.29 1.20 -24.93
N ILE A 114 7.88 0.41 -23.95
CA ILE A 114 8.19 0.59 -22.52
C ILE A 114 9.01 -0.61 -22.07
N ILE A 115 10.22 -0.36 -21.58
CA ILE A 115 11.07 -1.41 -21.00
C ILE A 115 10.65 -1.59 -19.54
N ILE A 116 10.36 -2.84 -19.17
CA ILE A 116 10.00 -3.21 -17.80
C ILE A 116 11.14 -4.05 -17.25
N THR A 117 11.71 -3.60 -16.14
CA THR A 117 12.81 -4.28 -15.47
C THR A 117 12.44 -4.53 -14.01
N THR A 118 12.66 -5.74 -13.53
CA THR A 118 12.59 -6.05 -12.11
C THR A 118 13.75 -5.38 -11.38
N VAL A 119 13.42 -4.53 -10.41
CA VAL A 119 14.39 -3.86 -9.54
C VAL A 119 14.62 -4.68 -8.28
N GLU A 120 13.56 -5.23 -7.70
CA GLU A 120 13.65 -6.01 -6.46
C GLU A 120 12.47 -6.97 -6.35
N SER A 121 12.62 -8.04 -5.56
CA SER A 121 11.58 -9.03 -5.33
C SER A 121 11.68 -9.58 -3.92
N TYR A 122 10.60 -9.52 -3.14
CA TYR A 122 10.58 -9.93 -1.74
C TYR A 122 9.33 -10.74 -1.37
N PRO A 123 9.39 -11.64 -0.37
CA PRO A 123 8.24 -12.42 0.07
C PRO A 123 7.02 -11.55 0.35
N ARG A 124 5.87 -11.96 -0.19
CA ARG A 124 4.63 -11.22 -0.08
C ARG A 124 3.92 -11.52 1.23
N ASP A 125 3.38 -10.47 1.85
CA ASP A 125 2.41 -10.59 2.93
C ASP A 125 0.96 -10.54 2.40
N SER A 126 0.00 -10.97 3.21
CA SER A 126 -1.42 -11.02 2.81
C SER A 126 -2.08 -9.65 2.66
N GLY A 127 -1.42 -8.56 3.12
CA GLY A 127 -1.98 -7.20 3.15
C GLY A 127 -1.53 -6.31 1.99
N THR A 128 -0.48 -6.69 1.24
CA THR A 128 0.00 -5.89 0.11
C THR A 128 -1.05 -5.85 -1.01
N PRO A 129 -1.41 -4.67 -1.56
CA PRO A 129 -2.29 -4.55 -2.73
C PRO A 129 -1.75 -5.31 -3.96
N ARG A 130 -2.64 -5.76 -4.85
CA ARG A 130 -2.22 -6.49 -6.07
C ARG A 130 -1.26 -5.67 -6.95
N ALA A 131 -1.42 -4.35 -6.97
CA ALA A 131 -0.55 -3.40 -7.64
C ALA A 131 -0.57 -2.07 -6.89
N LEU A 132 0.58 -1.41 -6.79
CA LEU A 132 0.73 -0.09 -6.18
C LEU A 132 1.86 0.65 -6.90
N CYS A 133 1.58 1.85 -7.41
CA CYS A 133 2.64 2.74 -7.90
C CYS A 133 3.32 3.37 -6.68
N VAL A 134 4.64 3.23 -6.57
CA VAL A 134 5.43 3.72 -5.43
C VAL A 134 6.30 4.92 -5.80
N GLY A 135 6.40 5.24 -7.09
CA GLY A 135 7.10 6.43 -7.56
C GLY A 135 7.17 6.50 -9.08
N GLY A 136 7.67 7.62 -9.60
CA GLY A 136 7.79 7.84 -11.02
C GLY A 136 8.13 9.28 -11.35
N SER A 137 8.47 9.53 -12.60
CA SER A 137 8.66 10.88 -13.13
C SER A 137 8.31 10.95 -14.61
N GLY A 138 8.08 12.17 -15.10
CA GLY A 138 7.74 12.44 -16.49
C GLY A 138 6.24 12.28 -16.79
N ALA A 139 5.80 13.07 -17.77
CA ALA A 139 4.43 13.08 -18.28
C ALA A 139 4.35 12.32 -19.62
N PHE A 140 3.23 11.63 -19.85
CA PHE A 140 2.87 11.13 -21.19
C PHE A 140 1.73 12.01 -21.72
N GLY A 141 1.95 12.63 -22.88
CA GLY A 141 0.95 13.56 -23.45
C GLY A 141 0.74 14.77 -22.54
N GLU A 142 -0.52 15.11 -22.27
CA GLU A 142 -0.91 16.23 -21.39
C GLU A 142 -1.17 15.82 -19.93
N ALA A 143 -1.04 14.52 -19.59
CA ALA A 143 -1.29 14.03 -18.25
C ALA A 143 -0.01 14.10 -17.39
N ASP A 144 -0.04 14.94 -16.36
CA ASP A 144 1.00 15.00 -15.34
C ASP A 144 1.02 13.73 -14.48
N PHE A 145 2.19 13.44 -13.90
CA PHE A 145 2.32 12.32 -12.97
C PHE A 145 1.67 12.64 -11.62
N ASP A 146 0.47 12.09 -11.40
CA ASP A 146 -0.24 12.13 -10.11
C ASP A 146 -0.27 10.74 -9.48
N LEU A 147 0.64 10.52 -8.52
CA LEU A 147 0.76 9.27 -7.80
C LEU A 147 -0.52 8.90 -7.04
N ALA A 148 -1.23 9.89 -6.48
CA ALA A 148 -2.41 9.68 -5.67
C ALA A 148 -3.59 9.24 -6.56
N ALA A 149 -3.81 9.93 -7.67
CA ALA A 149 -4.86 9.55 -8.64
C ALA A 149 -4.59 8.16 -9.25
N ILE A 150 -3.35 7.87 -9.64
CA ILE A 150 -2.94 6.55 -10.16
C ILE A 150 -3.26 5.45 -9.14
N ASN A 151 -2.86 5.63 -7.87
CA ASN A 151 -3.07 4.61 -6.85
C ASN A 151 -4.54 4.46 -6.46
N ALA A 152 -5.32 5.53 -6.46
CA ALA A 152 -6.77 5.46 -6.25
C ALA A 152 -7.46 4.61 -7.33
N GLU A 153 -6.99 4.69 -8.57
CA GLU A 153 -7.51 3.90 -9.68
C GLU A 153 -7.01 2.44 -9.65
N LEU A 154 -5.70 2.22 -9.44
CA LEU A 154 -5.10 0.88 -9.35
C LEU A 154 -5.70 0.02 -8.23
N THR A 155 -6.14 0.66 -7.15
CA THR A 155 -6.72 -0.02 -5.99
C THR A 155 -8.26 -0.04 -6.03
N GLY A 156 -8.90 0.65 -6.98
CA GLY A 156 -10.35 0.63 -7.21
C GLY A 156 -11.19 1.36 -6.14
N THR A 157 -12.20 2.14 -6.57
CA THR A 157 -13.12 2.90 -5.70
C THR A 157 -14.02 2.02 -4.81
N SER A 158 -14.01 0.70 -4.96
CA SER A 158 -14.60 -0.25 -4.00
C SER A 158 -13.91 -0.18 -2.63
N THR A 159 -12.65 0.25 -2.60
CA THR A 159 -11.76 0.13 -1.44
C THR A 159 -11.89 1.34 -0.49
N ILE A 160 -12.25 2.54 -1.00
CA ILE A 160 -12.47 3.71 -0.13
C ILE A 160 -13.72 3.52 0.74
N ARG A 161 -14.84 3.11 0.13
CA ARG A 161 -16.09 2.91 0.89
C ARG A 161 -15.94 1.78 1.91
N GLU A 162 -15.25 0.70 1.56
CA GLU A 162 -14.99 -0.42 2.46
C GLU A 162 -14.03 -0.05 3.60
N VAL A 163 -12.94 0.67 3.29
CA VAL A 163 -11.99 1.17 4.31
C VAL A 163 -12.67 2.15 5.24
N LEU A 164 -13.40 3.13 4.69
CA LEU A 164 -14.19 4.05 5.50
C LEU A 164 -15.23 3.26 6.30
N ALA A 165 -15.93 2.28 5.71
CA ALA A 165 -16.92 1.45 6.42
C ALA A 165 -16.32 0.65 7.59
N ALA A 166 -15.06 0.22 7.48
CA ALA A 166 -14.30 -0.46 8.54
C ALA A 166 -13.65 0.49 9.55
N THR A 167 -13.66 1.80 9.26
CA THR A 167 -13.08 2.85 10.11
C THR A 167 -14.13 3.38 11.07
N THR A 168 -13.73 3.63 12.32
CA THR A 168 -14.58 4.23 13.35
C THR A 168 -15.31 5.49 12.84
N PRO A 169 -16.61 5.67 13.16
CA PRO A 169 -17.40 6.80 12.69
C PRO A 169 -16.77 8.17 12.97
N ALA A 170 -16.01 8.31 14.06
CA ALA A 170 -15.37 9.57 14.42
C ALA A 170 -14.30 9.99 13.41
N VAL A 171 -13.46 9.06 12.97
CA VAL A 171 -12.41 9.31 11.97
C VAL A 171 -13.02 9.50 10.58
N ARG A 172 -14.04 8.72 10.20
CA ARG A 172 -14.84 9.01 9.00
C ARG A 172 -15.35 10.45 9.00
N GLY A 173 -15.92 10.90 10.11
CA GLY A 173 -16.43 12.25 10.26
C GLY A 173 -15.36 13.34 10.24
N ILE A 174 -14.09 13.02 10.55
CA ILE A 174 -12.97 13.95 10.35
C ILE A 174 -12.61 14.05 8.88
N ILE A 175 -12.48 12.93 8.17
CA ILE A 175 -12.18 12.90 6.73
C ILE A 175 -13.26 13.67 5.95
N ASP A 176 -14.53 13.40 6.24
CA ASP A 176 -15.66 14.05 5.56
C ASP A 176 -15.71 15.57 5.83
N ARG A 177 -15.48 16.02 7.08
CA ARG A 177 -15.55 17.45 7.44
C ARG A 177 -14.33 18.25 7.01
N SER A 178 -13.14 17.66 7.10
CA SER A 178 -11.89 18.31 6.72
C SER A 178 -11.64 18.30 5.21
N GLY A 179 -12.24 17.34 4.49
CA GLY A 179 -11.97 17.09 3.07
C GLY A 179 -10.59 16.47 2.81
N ILE A 180 -9.86 16.04 3.85
CA ILE A 180 -8.52 15.45 3.72
C ILE A 180 -8.67 13.95 3.43
N PHE A 181 -8.78 13.60 2.15
CA PHE A 181 -8.86 12.21 1.70
C PHE A 181 -7.52 11.47 1.70
N ASP A 182 -6.41 12.18 1.96
CA ASP A 182 -5.05 11.61 2.06
C ASP A 182 -4.90 10.62 3.22
N PHE A 183 -5.84 10.60 4.17
CA PHE A 183 -5.92 9.57 5.20
C PHE A 183 -6.42 8.22 4.69
N VAL A 184 -7.11 8.15 3.56
CA VAL A 184 -7.65 6.88 3.05
C VAL A 184 -6.53 5.90 2.67
N PRO A 185 -5.47 6.29 1.94
CA PRO A 185 -4.29 5.44 1.74
C PRO A 185 -3.62 4.97 3.04
N LEU A 186 -3.56 5.83 4.06
CA LEU A 186 -3.04 5.45 5.38
C LEU A 186 -3.90 4.34 6.01
N LEU A 187 -5.22 4.52 6.04
CA LEU A 187 -6.16 3.55 6.61
C LEU A 187 -6.17 2.23 5.83
N GLN A 188 -5.97 2.29 4.51
CA GLN A 188 -5.73 1.13 3.66
C GLN A 188 -4.45 0.40 4.07
N ALA A 189 -3.34 1.12 4.23
CA ALA A 189 -2.05 0.55 4.62
C ALA A 189 -2.07 -0.06 6.03
N LEU A 190 -2.87 0.50 6.94
CA LEU A 190 -3.08 -0.06 8.26
C LEU A 190 -3.83 -1.39 8.22
N ASP A 191 -4.62 -1.66 7.18
CA ASP A 191 -5.43 -2.88 7.03
C ASP A 191 -6.30 -3.13 8.27
N LEU A 192 -7.28 -2.24 8.51
CA LEU A 192 -8.16 -2.31 9.69
C LEU A 192 -9.02 -3.59 9.74
N MET A 193 -9.15 -4.29 8.62
CA MET A 193 -9.88 -5.56 8.52
C MET A 193 -9.05 -6.76 9.01
N ARG A 194 -7.75 -6.56 9.21
CA ARG A 194 -6.87 -7.56 9.84
C ARG A 194 -7.36 -7.89 11.25
N ASP A 195 -7.40 -9.17 11.57
CA ASP A 195 -7.61 -9.61 12.94
C ASP A 195 -6.35 -9.35 13.78
N VAL A 196 -6.55 -8.63 14.87
CA VAL A 196 -5.51 -8.27 15.83
C VAL A 196 -5.90 -8.88 17.17
N GLU A 197 -5.06 -9.77 17.69
CA GLU A 197 -5.22 -10.32 19.04
C GLU A 197 -4.58 -9.39 20.05
N LEU A 198 -5.36 -8.43 20.56
CA LEU A 198 -4.93 -7.59 21.68
C LEU A 198 -5.26 -8.27 23.02
N PRO A 199 -4.40 -8.13 24.05
CA PRO A 199 -4.76 -8.51 25.40
C PRO A 199 -6.07 -7.82 25.82
N ARG A 200 -6.94 -8.54 26.52
CA ARG A 200 -8.28 -8.06 26.89
C ARG A 200 -8.25 -6.70 27.59
N GLU A 201 -7.32 -6.51 28.52
CA GLU A 201 -7.16 -5.26 29.27
C GLU A 201 -6.80 -4.08 28.34
N VAL A 202 -5.97 -4.32 27.33
CA VAL A 202 -5.60 -3.32 26.31
C VAL A 202 -6.81 -2.99 25.43
N ALA A 203 -7.53 -4.00 24.96
CA ALA A 203 -8.73 -3.79 24.15
C ALA A 203 -9.82 -2.99 24.90
N GLU A 204 -9.99 -3.24 26.20
CA GLU A 204 -10.91 -2.49 27.06
C GLU A 204 -10.49 -1.01 27.21
N VAL A 205 -9.19 -0.73 27.33
CA VAL A 205 -8.68 0.65 27.34
C VAL A 205 -8.96 1.35 26.00
N LEU A 206 -8.62 0.72 24.88
CA LEU A 206 -8.80 1.32 23.54
C LEU A 206 -10.28 1.59 23.22
N ALA A 207 -11.18 0.67 23.57
CA ALA A 207 -12.62 0.84 23.38
C ALA A 207 -13.20 2.03 24.19
N GLY A 208 -12.52 2.46 25.24
CA GLY A 208 -12.89 3.61 26.07
C GLY A 208 -12.35 4.95 25.59
N LEU A 209 -11.66 5.01 24.45
CA LEU A 209 -11.06 6.22 23.89
C LEU A 209 -11.87 6.79 22.70
N PRO A 210 -11.87 8.12 22.50
CA PRO A 210 -11.39 9.16 23.41
C PRO A 210 -12.26 9.28 24.67
N VAL A 211 -11.66 9.73 25.77
CA VAL A 211 -12.37 10.08 27.01
C VAL A 211 -12.92 11.51 27.01
N GLU A 212 -12.43 12.36 26.12
CA GLU A 212 -12.88 13.74 26.01
C GLU A 212 -14.30 13.81 25.44
N THR A 213 -15.10 14.73 25.98
CA THR A 213 -16.49 14.93 25.58
C THR A 213 -16.66 16.14 24.66
N ASP A 214 -15.75 17.10 24.76
CA ASP A 214 -15.81 18.34 24.00
C ASP A 214 -15.40 18.10 22.53
N PRO A 215 -16.15 18.62 21.54
CA PRO A 215 -15.86 18.40 20.12
C PRO A 215 -14.41 18.66 19.68
N PRO A 216 -13.77 19.82 20.01
CA PRO A 216 -12.39 20.07 19.57
C PRO A 216 -11.40 19.09 20.20
N ALA A 217 -11.64 18.65 21.44
CA ALA A 217 -10.77 17.72 22.13
C ALA A 217 -10.89 16.28 21.58
N ARG A 218 -12.08 15.88 21.14
CA ARG A 218 -12.29 14.60 20.46
C ARG A 218 -11.63 14.58 19.08
N ASP A 219 -11.77 15.66 18.33
CA ASP A 219 -11.13 15.80 17.02
C ASP A 219 -9.60 15.85 17.15
N ALA A 220 -9.09 16.53 18.18
CA ALA A 220 -7.68 16.55 18.53
C ALA A 220 -7.13 15.14 18.78
N PHE A 221 -7.83 14.33 19.58
CA PHE A 221 -7.42 12.94 19.85
C PHE A 221 -7.26 12.13 18.56
N TRP A 222 -8.30 12.12 17.72
CA TRP A 222 -8.26 11.34 16.48
C TRP A 222 -7.25 11.87 15.47
N SER A 223 -7.01 13.19 15.43
CA SER A 223 -5.95 13.79 14.62
C SER A 223 -4.57 13.35 15.12
N VAL A 224 -4.35 13.27 16.43
CA VAL A 224 -3.11 12.72 17.01
C VAL A 224 -2.96 11.25 16.64
N VAL A 225 -4.02 10.44 16.75
CA VAL A 225 -3.97 9.01 16.38
C VAL A 225 -3.62 8.83 14.91
N LEU A 226 -4.23 9.60 14.01
CA LEU A 226 -3.92 9.57 12.57
C LEU A 226 -2.44 9.95 12.32
N GLY A 227 -1.95 11.01 12.95
CA GLY A 227 -0.54 11.41 12.84
C GLY A 227 0.42 10.36 13.40
N LEU A 228 0.08 9.71 14.52
CA LEU A 228 0.87 8.61 15.09
C LEU A 228 0.88 7.39 14.18
N ALA A 229 -0.26 7.08 13.55
CA ALA A 229 -0.40 5.92 12.68
C ALA A 229 0.40 6.06 11.37
N CYS A 230 0.74 7.29 10.96
CA CYS A 230 1.68 7.54 9.86
C CYS A 230 3.08 6.98 10.12
N MET A 231 3.46 6.69 11.38
CA MET A 231 4.80 6.23 11.77
C MET A 231 5.93 7.12 11.24
N SER A 232 5.65 8.41 11.09
CA SER A 232 6.60 9.43 10.66
C SER A 232 7.42 9.97 11.84
N ASP A 233 8.41 10.82 11.54
CA ASP A 233 9.03 11.63 12.58
C ASP A 233 8.04 12.62 13.23
N ASP A 234 8.44 13.18 14.37
CA ASP A 234 7.60 14.06 15.17
C ASP A 234 7.21 15.35 14.43
N LEU A 235 8.08 15.85 13.53
CA LEU A 235 7.80 17.09 12.77
C LEU A 235 6.71 16.87 11.74
N LEU A 236 6.79 15.78 10.97
CA LEU A 236 5.77 15.43 10.00
C LEU A 236 4.47 15.03 10.70
N GLY A 237 4.56 14.32 11.83
CA GLY A 237 3.41 14.00 12.67
C GLY A 237 2.71 15.29 13.11
N ASP A 238 3.42 16.20 13.75
CA ASP A 238 2.88 17.48 14.23
C ASP A 238 2.23 18.30 13.10
N HIS A 239 2.84 18.33 11.91
CA HIS A 239 2.26 19.01 10.76
C HIS A 239 0.90 18.41 10.32
N VAL A 240 0.77 17.08 10.36
CA VAL A 240 -0.51 16.39 10.07
C VAL A 240 -1.58 16.79 11.07
N LEU A 241 -1.26 16.85 12.36
CA LEU A 241 -2.21 17.24 13.42
C LEU A 241 -2.70 18.68 13.20
N GLU A 242 -1.77 19.62 13.03
CA GLU A 242 -2.07 21.04 12.87
C GLU A 242 -2.90 21.30 11.61
N THR A 243 -2.53 20.69 10.50
CA THR A 243 -3.25 20.81 9.22
C THR A 243 -4.65 20.24 9.31
N THR A 244 -4.82 19.10 9.98
CA THR A 244 -6.13 18.48 10.18
C THR A 244 -7.04 19.35 11.03
N MET A 245 -6.53 19.85 12.16
CA MET A 245 -7.32 20.69 13.08
C MET A 245 -7.69 22.03 12.43
N ALA A 246 -6.78 22.63 11.67
CA ALA A 246 -7.07 23.83 10.89
C ALA A 246 -8.12 23.58 9.81
N ALA A 247 -8.05 22.46 9.08
CA ALA A 247 -9.06 22.10 8.07
C ALA A 247 -10.44 21.83 8.66
N LEU A 248 -10.51 21.36 9.91
CA LEU A 248 -11.76 21.22 10.66
C LEU A 248 -12.30 22.56 11.20
N GLY A 249 -11.53 23.65 11.06
CA GLY A 249 -11.90 24.99 11.54
C GLY A 249 -11.67 25.19 13.04
N TRP A 250 -10.82 24.39 13.66
CA TRP A 250 -10.47 24.56 15.07
C TRP A 250 -9.31 25.55 15.22
N GLU A 251 -9.56 26.60 16.00
CA GLU A 251 -8.62 27.68 16.29
C GLU A 251 -8.48 27.85 17.82
N ASP A 252 -7.43 28.54 18.26
CA ASP A 252 -7.27 28.97 19.65
C ASP A 252 -8.22 30.13 19.98
N ASP A 253 -8.32 30.49 21.26
CA ASP A 253 -9.24 31.54 21.73
C ASP A 253 -8.98 32.92 21.08
N ASP A 254 -7.74 33.15 20.65
CA ASP A 254 -7.28 34.37 19.97
C ASP A 254 -7.46 34.32 18.43
N GLY A 255 -8.07 33.26 17.89
CA GLY A 255 -8.32 33.07 16.45
C GLY A 255 -7.10 32.63 15.63
N THR A 256 -6.03 32.20 16.31
CA THR A 256 -4.84 31.64 15.65
C THR A 256 -4.98 30.12 15.48
N PRO A 257 -4.32 29.51 14.46
CA PRO A 257 -4.31 28.06 14.33
C PRO A 257 -3.76 27.36 15.59
N LEU A 258 -4.36 26.23 15.95
CA LEU A 258 -3.88 25.42 17.07
C LEU A 258 -2.51 24.81 16.76
N THR A 259 -1.58 24.91 17.71
CA THR A 259 -0.26 24.26 17.62
C THR A 259 -0.33 22.79 18.04
N SER A 260 0.63 21.97 17.60
CA SER A 260 0.71 20.55 17.96
C SER A 260 0.72 20.32 19.48
N ALA A 261 1.43 21.16 20.23
CA ALA A 261 1.44 21.14 21.69
C ALA A 261 0.03 21.36 22.27
N ARG A 262 -0.68 22.39 21.77
CA ARG A 262 -2.04 22.70 22.21
C ARG A 262 -3.03 21.59 21.86
N ILE A 263 -2.91 21.00 20.67
CA ILE A 263 -3.74 19.87 20.22
C ILE A 263 -3.55 18.66 21.16
N ARG A 264 -2.31 18.35 21.54
CA ARG A 264 -2.01 17.27 22.50
C ARG A 264 -2.54 17.56 23.90
N GLU A 265 -2.51 18.82 24.34
CA GLU A 265 -3.13 19.21 25.63
C GLU A 265 -4.65 18.99 25.63
N LEU A 266 -5.34 19.33 24.54
CA LEU A 266 -6.79 19.17 24.43
C LEU A 266 -7.24 17.71 24.66
N CYS A 267 -6.43 16.74 24.23
CA CYS A 267 -6.72 15.31 24.36
C CYS A 267 -5.84 14.58 25.39
N GLY A 268 -5.25 15.32 26.34
CA GLY A 268 -4.22 14.78 27.24
C GLY A 268 -4.66 13.61 28.11
N ARG A 269 -5.94 13.51 28.48
CA ARG A 269 -6.45 12.38 29.29
C ARG A 269 -6.48 11.10 28.46
N SER A 270 -6.91 11.19 27.20
CA SER A 270 -6.83 10.06 26.27
C SER A 270 -5.41 9.66 25.95
N LEU A 271 -4.49 10.63 25.75
CA LEU A 271 -3.09 10.33 25.50
C LEU A 271 -2.40 9.65 26.68
N THR A 272 -2.78 9.99 27.92
CA THR A 272 -2.30 9.29 29.12
C THR A 272 -2.71 7.83 29.09
N ARG A 273 -4.00 7.54 28.82
CA ARG A 273 -4.50 6.16 28.72
C ARG A 273 -3.89 5.38 27.56
N LEU A 274 -3.65 6.04 26.43
CA LEU A 274 -2.97 5.43 25.30
C LEU A 274 -1.50 5.11 25.63
N ALA A 275 -0.84 5.96 26.42
CA ALA A 275 0.51 5.70 26.92
C ALA A 275 0.57 4.53 27.91
N ASP A 276 -0.45 4.36 28.77
CA ASP A 276 -0.52 3.24 29.72
C ASP A 276 -0.50 1.86 29.05
N VAL A 277 -0.97 1.77 27.79
CA VAL A 277 -0.92 0.55 26.96
C VAL A 277 0.23 0.55 25.95
N GLY A 278 1.15 1.52 26.05
CA GLY A 278 2.33 1.63 25.21
C GLY A 278 2.07 2.15 23.78
N GLY A 279 0.92 2.77 23.54
CA GLY A 279 0.56 3.37 22.25
C GLY A 279 1.11 4.77 22.03
N TYR A 280 1.68 5.42 23.06
CA TYR A 280 2.18 6.80 22.98
C TYR A 280 3.21 7.08 24.08
N GLY A 281 4.09 8.07 23.86
CA GLY A 281 5.03 8.54 24.88
C GLY A 281 6.39 7.81 24.91
N PRO A 282 7.24 8.09 25.91
CA PRO A 282 8.62 7.60 25.97
C PRO A 282 8.73 6.08 26.17
N GLU A 283 7.72 5.47 26.79
CA GLU A 283 7.63 4.01 27.02
C GLU A 283 6.77 3.32 25.95
N ALA A 284 6.64 3.95 24.78
CA ALA A 284 5.92 3.40 23.65
C ALA A 284 6.52 2.05 23.21
N LEU A 285 5.64 1.12 22.83
CA LEU A 285 6.05 -0.16 22.25
C LEU A 285 6.78 0.05 20.91
N SER A 286 7.35 -1.04 20.39
CA SER A 286 7.96 -1.03 19.07
C SER A 286 6.98 -0.51 18.02
N PRO A 287 7.44 0.13 16.92
CA PRO A 287 6.55 0.62 15.87
C PRO A 287 5.57 -0.45 15.36
N VAL A 288 6.00 -1.71 15.24
CA VAL A 288 5.16 -2.82 14.77
C VAL A 288 4.04 -3.13 15.77
N ASP A 289 4.36 -3.24 17.06
CA ASP A 289 3.36 -3.53 18.10
C ASP A 289 2.35 -2.38 18.27
N ARG A 290 2.80 -1.14 18.05
CA ARG A 290 1.91 0.03 18.07
C ARG A 290 0.90 0.04 16.92
N LEU A 291 1.24 -0.51 15.76
CA LEU A 291 0.29 -0.62 14.64
C LEU A 291 -0.95 -1.43 15.04
N ASP A 292 -0.77 -2.49 15.84
CA ASP A 292 -1.86 -3.32 16.32
C ASP A 292 -2.78 -2.57 17.30
N LEU A 293 -2.21 -1.69 18.13
CA LEU A 293 -3.00 -0.77 18.97
C LEU A 293 -3.80 0.22 18.11
N TYR A 294 -3.17 0.83 17.11
CA TYR A 294 -3.84 1.82 16.25
C TYR A 294 -4.89 1.17 15.35
N ARG A 295 -4.68 -0.05 14.87
CA ARG A 295 -5.71 -0.86 14.20
C ARG A 295 -6.92 -1.07 15.10
N GLY A 296 -6.69 -1.49 16.34
CA GLY A 296 -7.77 -1.70 17.31
C GLY A 296 -8.55 -0.41 17.62
N LEU A 297 -7.86 0.73 17.63
CA LEU A 297 -8.45 2.03 17.92
C LEU A 297 -9.22 2.65 16.73
N LEU A 298 -8.70 2.47 15.51
CA LEU A 298 -9.25 3.05 14.28
C LEU A 298 -10.35 2.18 13.65
N ARG A 299 -10.44 0.90 14.00
CA ARG A 299 -11.48 -0.03 13.51
C ARG A 299 -12.85 0.27 14.15
N GLY A 300 -13.93 0.25 13.37
CA GLY A 300 -15.30 0.40 13.88
C GLY A 300 -16.41 0.40 12.84
#